data_AF-A0A967ID58-F1
#
_entry.id   AF-A0A967ID58-F1
#
_cell.length_a   1.000
_cell.length_b   1.000
_cell.length_c   1.000
_cell.angle_alpha   90.00
_cell.angle_beta   90.00
_cell.angle_gamma   90.00
#
_symmetry.space_group_name_H-M   'P 1'
#
loop_
_entity.id
_entity.type
_entity.pdbx_description
1 polymer ?
#
loop_
_entity_poly.entity_id
_entity_poly.type
_entity_poly.pdbx_seq_one_letter_code
_entity_poly.pdbx_strand_id
1 'polypeptide(L)' 'RMLGAAGEAPLDDAGKDIWLARTQALAEDGLRVLAVAMKREAAAETHPYSDLVFLGLIGLE' A
#
# COMPACT_ATOMS: atom_id res chain seq x y z
N ARG A 1 3.93 -4.47 5.69
CA ARG A 1 2.87 -4.17 6.70
C ARG A 1 1.81 -3.32 6.02
N MET A 2 0.61 -3.24 6.57
CA MET A 2 -0.45 -2.35 6.09
C MET A 2 -1.14 -1.65 7.26
N LEU A 3 -1.70 -0.47 7.01
CA LEU A 3 -2.53 0.24 7.98
C LEU A 3 -3.97 -0.25 7.89
N GLY A 4 -4.45 -0.89 8.95
CA GLY A 4 -5.84 -1.32 9.11
C GLY A 4 -6.59 -0.50 10.17
N ALA A 5 -7.87 -0.81 10.37
CA ALA A 5 -8.73 -0.09 11.32
C ALA A 5 -8.23 -0.16 12.79
N ALA A 6 -7.57 -1.26 13.17
CA ALA A 6 -7.00 -1.45 14.50
C ALA A 6 -5.53 -1.01 14.60
N GLY A 7 -4.98 -0.36 13.56
CA GLY A 7 -3.57 0.01 13.46
C GLY A 7 -2.82 -0.85 12.45
N GLU A 8 -1.49 -0.88 12.57
CA GLU A 8 -0.64 -1.61 11.64
C GLU A 8 -0.77 -3.13 11.82
N ALA A 9 -0.92 -3.83 10.69
CA ALA A 9 -0.97 -5.28 10.64
C ALA A 9 0.02 -5.83 9.61
N PRO A 10 0.41 -7.11 9.71
CA PRO A 10 1.13 -7.79 8.64
C PRO A 10 0.35 -7.69 7.32
N LEU A 11 1.08 -7.42 6.23
CA LEU A 11 0.54 -7.59 4.89
C LEU A 11 1.09 -8.93 4.40
N ASP A 12 0.38 -9.99 4.79
CA ASP A 12 0.68 -11.37 4.40
C ASP A 12 0.28 -11.63 2.93
N ASP A 13 0.56 -12.82 2.43
CA ASP A 13 0.37 -13.14 1.01
C ASP A 13 -1.12 -13.14 0.63
N ALA A 14 -2.00 -13.64 1.49
CA ALA A 14 -3.45 -13.56 1.27
C ALA A 14 -3.93 -12.10 1.20
N GLY A 15 -3.42 -11.23 2.08
CA GLY A 15 -3.68 -9.80 2.03
C GLY A 15 -3.16 -9.15 0.75
N LYS A 16 -1.96 -9.52 0.28
CA LYS A 16 -1.40 -9.02 -0.98
C LYS A 16 -2.28 -9.37 -2.17
N ASP A 17 -2.75 -10.62 -2.24
CA ASP A 17 -3.59 -11.08 -3.35
C ASP A 17 -4.90 -10.28 -3.44
N ILE A 18 -5.50 -9.96 -2.29
CA ILE A 18 -6.70 -9.09 -2.22
C ILE A 18 -6.41 -7.71 -2.82
N TRP A 19 -5.26 -7.11 -2.51
CA TRP A 19 -4.90 -5.79 -3.02
C TRP A 19 -4.50 -5.82 -4.50
N LEU A 20 -3.90 -6.91 -4.98
CA LEU A 20 -3.63 -7.12 -6.41
C LEU A 20 -4.93 -7.23 -7.20
N ALA A 21 -5.92 -7.99 -6.72
CA ALA A 21 -7.23 -8.06 -7.35
C ALA A 21 -7.91 -6.68 -7.45
N ARG A 22 -7.79 -5.85 -6.40
CA ARG A 22 -8.31 -4.47 -6.41
C ARG A 22 -7.56 -3.56 -7.39
N THR A 23 -6.25 -3.76 -7.53
CA THR A 23 -5.44 -3.04 -8.52
C THR A 23 -5.93 -3.36 -9.93
N GLN A 24 -6.16 -4.64 -10.21
CA GLN A 24 -6.67 -5.10 -11.50
C GLN A 24 -8.05 -4.51 -11.81
N ALA A 25 -8.97 -4.52 -10.85
CA ALA A 25 -10.31 -3.94 -11.03
C ALA A 25 -10.25 -2.44 -11.39
N LEU A 26 -9.46 -1.64 -10.67
CA LEU A 26 -9.28 -0.22 -10.97
C LEU A 26 -8.63 0.01 -12.35
N ALA A 27 -7.70 -0.85 -12.75
CA ALA A 27 -7.06 -0.77 -14.05
C ALA A 27 -8.00 -1.15 -15.19
N GLU A 28 -8.91 -2.10 -14.98
CA GLU A 28 -9.95 -2.49 -15.94
C GLU A 28 -10.94 -1.35 -16.20
N ASP A 29 -11.20 -0.51 -15.19
CA ASP A 29 -11.98 0.72 -15.32
C ASP A 29 -11.22 1.84 -16.08
N GLY A 30 -10.00 1.58 -16.57
CA GLY A 30 -9.19 2.52 -17.33
C GLY A 30 -8.40 3.51 -16.49
N LEU A 31 -8.40 3.35 -15.16
CA LEU A 31 -7.73 4.28 -14.25
C LEU A 31 -6.23 4.00 -14.15
N ARG A 32 -5.42 5.06 -14.05
CA ARG A 32 -4.04 4.94 -13.59
C ARG A 32 -4.04 4.65 -12.10
N VAL A 33 -3.56 3.47 -11.71
CA VAL A 33 -3.52 3.05 -10.31
C VAL A 33 -2.16 3.36 -9.67
N LEU A 34 -2.18 4.02 -8.51
CA LEU A 34 -1.02 4.25 -7.66
C LEU A 34 -1.18 3.55 -6.32
N ALA A 35 -0.17 2.77 -5.93
CA ALA A 35 -0.04 2.23 -4.58
C ALA A 35 0.63 3.26 -3.67
N VAL A 36 0.04 3.53 -2.52
CA VAL A 36 0.58 4.48 -1.54
C VAL A 36 1.00 3.75 -0.28
N ALA A 37 2.22 4.05 0.17
CA ALA A 37 2.76 3.56 1.42
C ALA A 37 3.49 4.69 2.15
N MET A 38 3.60 4.58 3.47
CA MET A 38 4.28 5.57 4.29
C MET A 38 5.18 4.91 5.32
N LYS A 39 6.14 5.66 5.84
CA LYS A 39 6.80 5.37 7.10
C LYS A 39 6.93 6.65 7.92
N ARG A 40 7.07 6.50 9.23
CA ARG A 40 7.41 7.60 10.15
C ARG A 40 8.75 7.23 10.79
N GLU A 41 9.74 8.07 10.59
CA GLU A 41 11.09 7.85 11.10
C GLU A 41 11.59 9.12 11.80
N ALA A 42 12.26 8.95 12.93
CA ALA A 42 12.85 10.06 13.67
C ALA A 42 14.25 10.43 13.15
N ALA A 43 14.95 9.49 12.51
CA ALA A 43 16.29 9.68 11.98
C ALA A 43 16.27 9.81 10.45
N ALA A 44 16.98 10.82 9.95
CA ALA A 44 17.12 11.05 8.51
C ALA A 44 17.92 9.94 7.80
N GLU A 45 18.86 9.31 8.50
CA GLU A 45 19.77 8.28 7.97
C GLU A 45 19.13 6.86 7.90
N THR A 46 17.82 6.78 7.63
CA THR A 46 17.10 5.51 7.45
C THR A 46 16.83 5.24 5.98
N HIS A 47 16.90 3.98 5.56
CA HIS A 47 16.69 3.64 4.16
C HIS A 47 15.26 4.00 3.71
N PRO A 48 15.06 4.91 2.75
CA PRO A 48 13.79 5.60 2.52
C PRO A 48 12.64 4.66 2.12
N TYR A 49 12.95 3.58 1.40
CA TYR A 49 11.96 2.65 0.85
C TYR A 49 11.88 1.32 1.59
N SER A 50 12.52 1.21 2.75
CA SER A 50 12.40 0.04 3.60
C SER A 50 11.30 0.24 4.63
N ASP A 51 10.73 -0.87 5.10
CA ASP A 51 9.80 -0.91 6.23
C ASP A 51 8.54 -0.05 6.07
N LEU A 52 8.11 0.18 4.82
CA LEU A 52 6.90 0.93 4.53
C LEU A 52 5.63 0.21 5.02
N VAL A 53 4.65 1.02 5.41
CA VAL A 53 3.30 0.62 5.77
C VAL A 53 2.39 0.99 4.60
N PHE A 54 1.84 -0.03 3.95
CA PHE A 54 0.90 0.15 2.85
C PHE A 54 -0.39 0.78 3.36
N LEU A 55 -0.87 1.81 2.66
CA LEU A 55 -2.08 2.56 3.02
C LEU A 55 -3.26 2.19 2.13
N GLY A 56 -3.01 1.94 0.84
CA GLY A 56 -4.07 1.65 -0.12
C GLY A 56 -3.69 2.00 -1.56
N LEU A 57 -4.72 2.01 -2.41
CA LEU A 57 -4.63 2.32 -3.84
C LEU A 57 -5.39 3.61 -4.12
N ILE A 58 -4.89 4.39 -5.07
CA ILE A 58 -5.57 5.56 -5.64
C ILE A 58 -5.74 5.32 -7.14
N GLY A 59 -6.96 5.42 -7.65
CA GLY A 59 -7.24 5.47 -9.08
C GLY A 59 -7.29 6.92 -9.57
N LEU A 60 -6.63 7.21 -10.68
CA LEU A 60 -6.58 8.53 -11.31
C LEU A 60 -7.11 8.43 -12.75
N GLU A 61 -7.91 9.42 -13.14
CA GLU A 61 -8.39 9.62 -14.52
C GLU A 61 -7.62 10.76 -15.19
#